data_AF-A0A0R2V9R2-F1
#
_entry.id   AF-A0A0R2V9R2-F1
#
_cell.length_a   1.000
_cell.length_b   1.000
_cell.length_c   1.000
_cell.angle_alpha   90.00
_cell.angle_beta   90.00
_cell.angle_gamma   90.00
#
_symmetry.space_group_name_H-M   'P 1'
#
loop_
_entity.id
_entity.type
_entity.pdbx_description
1 polymer ?
#
loop_
_entity_poly.entity_id
_entity_poly.type
_entity_poly.pdbx_seq_one_letter_code
_entity_poly.pdbx_strand_id
1 'polypeptide(L)'
;MSKTYQDLILAVHKALNGDWDGSHKIVQDMDLDLARWTHAVLHKIEGDEPNSRYWYSRSRLCEYEDYENTKDELSRITEHINDLSLPK
;
A
#
# COMPACT_ATOMS: atom_id res chain seq x y z
N MET A 1 -14.10 -12.66 9.23
CA MET A 1 -12.69 -12.84 9.64
C MET A 1 -12.01 -11.48 9.53
N SER A 2 -11.19 -11.08 10.49
CA SER A 2 -10.43 -9.82 10.41
C SER A 2 -9.31 -9.97 9.38
N LYS A 3 -9.08 -8.96 8.53
CA LYS A 3 -7.90 -8.90 7.66
C LYS A 3 -6.62 -8.79 8.51
N THR A 4 -5.52 -9.34 8.01
CA THR A 4 -4.23 -9.53 8.68
C THR A 4 -3.09 -8.92 7.87
N TYR A 5 -1.87 -8.89 8.41
CA TYR A 5 -0.69 -8.50 7.64
C TYR A 5 -0.41 -9.42 6.44
N GLN A 6 -0.83 -10.69 6.48
CA GLN A 6 -0.74 -11.59 5.33
C GLN A 6 -1.65 -11.14 4.18
N ASP A 7 -2.85 -10.64 4.50
CA ASP A 7 -3.74 -10.06 3.49
C ASP A 7 -3.12 -8.80 2.87
N LEU A 8 -2.44 -7.97 3.68
CA LEU A 8 -1.76 -6.80 3.17
C LEU A 8 -0.57 -7.15 2.26
N ILE A 9 0.24 -8.15 2.62
CA ILE A 9 1.32 -8.67 1.75
C ILE A 9 0.73 -9.17 0.42
N LEU A 10 -0.40 -9.88 0.47
CA LEU A 10 -1.09 -10.32 -0.74
C LEU A 10 -1.54 -9.12 -1.60
N ALA A 11 -2.04 -8.06 -0.99
CA ALA A 11 -2.44 -6.85 -1.71
C ALA A 11 -1.25 -6.17 -2.41
N VAL A 12 -0.11 -6.04 -1.71
CA VAL A 12 1.10 -5.47 -2.29
C VAL A 12 1.64 -6.35 -3.43
N HIS A 13 1.62 -7.68 -3.26
CA HIS A 13 2.02 -8.62 -4.30
C HIS A 13 1.12 -8.50 -5.53
N LYS A 14 -0.19 -8.35 -5.36
CA LYS A 14 -1.13 -8.09 -6.47
C LYS A 14 -0.79 -6.80 -7.22
N ALA A 15 -0.52 -5.71 -6.48
CA ALA A 15 -0.14 -4.42 -7.05
C ALA A 15 1.13 -4.53 -7.92
N LEU A 16 2.17 -5.21 -7.40
CA LEU A 16 3.42 -5.46 -8.12
C LEU A 16 3.25 -6.26 -9.41
N ASN A 17 2.27 -7.18 -9.45
CA ASN A 17 1.97 -8.01 -10.62
C ASN A 17 0.95 -7.39 -11.58
N GLY A 18 0.48 -6.17 -11.33
CA GLY A 18 -0.49 -5.48 -12.19
C GLY A 18 -1.97 -5.77 -11.88
N ASP A 19 -2.28 -6.54 -10.84
CA ASP A 19 -3.64 -6.78 -10.36
C ASP A 19 -4.07 -5.67 -9.37
N TRP A 20 -4.20 -4.45 -9.88
CA TRP A 20 -4.51 -3.26 -9.07
C TRP A 20 -5.92 -3.31 -8.47
N ASP A 21 -6.92 -3.77 -9.23
CA ASP A 21 -8.30 -3.96 -8.73
C ASP A 21 -8.35 -4.99 -7.59
N GLY A 22 -7.64 -6.12 -7.75
CA GLY A 22 -7.53 -7.12 -6.68
C GLY A 22 -6.82 -6.57 -5.44
N SER A 23 -5.84 -5.68 -5.61
CA SER A 23 -5.18 -5.00 -4.49
C SER A 23 -6.12 -4.03 -3.77
N HIS A 24 -6.83 -3.18 -4.52
CA HIS A 24 -7.83 -2.24 -3.98
C HIS A 24 -8.88 -2.95 -3.13
N LYS A 25 -9.44 -4.07 -3.62
CA LYS A 25 -10.41 -4.89 -2.88
C LYS A 25 -9.90 -5.38 -1.53
N ILE A 26 -8.59 -5.59 -1.39
CA ILE A 26 -8.00 -5.98 -0.11
C ILE A 26 -7.81 -4.76 0.78
N VAL A 27 -7.13 -3.71 0.30
CA VAL A 27 -6.74 -2.58 1.16
C VAL A 27 -7.90 -1.66 1.55
N GLN A 28 -8.99 -1.63 0.77
CA GLN A 28 -10.15 -0.78 1.05
C GLN A 28 -10.89 -1.15 2.35
N ASP A 29 -10.87 -2.42 2.77
CA ASP A 29 -11.52 -2.86 4.02
C ASP A 29 -10.52 -3.00 5.18
N MET A 30 -9.33 -2.40 5.08
CA MET A 30 -8.30 -2.45 6.11
C MET A 30 -8.10 -1.08 6.73
N ASP A 31 -8.32 -0.99 8.04
CA ASP A 31 -8.09 0.25 8.80
C ASP A 31 -6.66 0.32 9.35
N LEU A 32 -5.67 0.26 8.45
CA LEU A 32 -4.24 0.30 8.77
C LEU A 32 -3.52 1.37 7.96
N ASP A 33 -2.55 2.05 8.56
CA ASP A 33 -1.75 3.07 7.87
C ASP A 33 -0.99 2.52 6.67
N LEU A 34 -0.47 1.28 6.77
CA LEU A 34 0.18 0.59 5.65
C LEU A 34 -0.79 0.22 4.51
N ALA A 35 -2.05 -0.07 4.82
CA ALA A 35 -3.07 -0.31 3.81
C ALA A 35 -3.44 1.00 3.08
N ARG A 36 -3.55 2.11 3.82
CA ARG A 36 -3.75 3.46 3.25
C ARG A 36 -2.56 3.87 2.37
N TRP A 37 -1.33 3.56 2.77
CA TRP A 37 -0.15 3.81 1.94
C TRP A 37 -0.20 2.98 0.66
N THR A 38 -0.53 1.69 0.74
CA THR A 38 -0.68 0.84 -0.46
C THR A 38 -1.77 1.40 -1.39
N HIS A 39 -2.90 1.84 -0.85
CA HIS A 39 -3.97 2.50 -1.61
C HIS A 39 -3.49 3.78 -2.31
N ALA A 40 -2.67 4.59 -1.64
CA ALA A 40 -2.07 5.78 -2.23
C ALA A 40 -1.19 5.45 -3.44
N VAL A 41 -0.37 4.39 -3.33
CA VAL A 41 0.50 3.93 -4.42
C VAL A 41 -0.32 3.39 -5.59
N LEU A 42 -1.43 2.70 -5.35
CA LEU A 42 -2.32 2.22 -6.43
C LEU A 42 -2.83 3.39 -7.29
N HIS A 43 -3.32 4.45 -6.66
CA HIS A 43 -3.77 5.65 -7.40
C HIS A 43 -2.63 6.38 -8.10
N LYS A 44 -1.42 6.37 -7.52
CA LYS A 44 -0.23 6.90 -8.19
C LYS A 44 0.09 6.14 -9.47
N ILE A 45 -0.02 4.81 -9.45
CA ILE A 45 0.14 3.95 -10.63
C ILE A 45 -0.95 4.24 -11.68
N GLU A 46 -2.18 4.48 -11.25
CA GLU A 46 -3.33 4.79 -12.11
C GLU A 46 -3.28 6.21 -12.70
N GLY A 47 -2.40 7.08 -12.20
CA GLY A 47 -2.31 8.49 -12.59
C GLY A 47 -3.38 9.39 -11.94
N ASP A 48 -4.08 8.90 -10.91
CA ASP A 48 -5.04 9.66 -10.12
C ASP A 48 -4.32 10.39 -8.97
N GLU A 49 -3.59 11.43 -9.33
CA GLU A 49 -2.80 12.23 -8.38
C GLU A 49 -3.64 12.80 -7.21
N PRO A 50 -4.84 13.38 -7.42
CA PRO A 50 -5.64 13.91 -6.31
C PRO A 50 -6.01 12.85 -5.28
N ASN A 51 -6.48 11.66 -5.71
CA ASN A 51 -6.81 10.60 -4.76
C ASN A 51 -5.55 9.99 -4.15
N SER A 52 -4.48 9.84 -4.92
CA SER A 52 -3.20 9.37 -4.38
C SER A 52 -2.73 10.25 -3.22
N ARG A 53 -2.69 11.57 -3.42
CA ARG A 53 -2.32 12.54 -2.36
C ARG A 53 -3.25 12.49 -1.16
N TYR A 54 -4.55 12.33 -1.38
CA TYR A 54 -5.51 12.15 -0.31
C TYR A 54 -5.14 10.93 0.55
N TRP A 55 -4.83 9.78 -0.04
CA TRP A 55 -4.46 8.58 0.70
C TRP A 55 -3.07 8.64 1.34
N TYR A 56 -2.08 9.30 0.72
CA TYR A 56 -0.78 9.58 1.36
C TYR A 56 -0.97 10.39 2.65
N SER A 57 -1.79 11.45 2.60
CA SER A 57 -2.08 12.26 3.80
C SER A 57 -2.74 11.44 4.93
N ARG A 58 -3.49 10.39 4.55
CA ARG A 58 -4.20 9.49 5.47
C ARG A 58 -3.27 8.41 6.04
N SER A 59 -2.24 7.98 5.31
CA SER A 59 -1.29 6.97 5.76
C SER A 59 -0.33 7.52 6.81
N ARG A 60 0.11 8.78 6.66
CA ARG A 60 1.10 9.45 7.54
C ARG A 60 2.47 8.75 7.61
N LEU A 61 2.73 7.80 6.71
CA LEU A 61 3.98 7.05 6.65
C LEU A 61 4.94 7.59 5.59
N CYS A 62 4.40 8.26 4.57
CA CYS A 62 5.11 8.65 3.36
C CYS A 62 4.34 9.76 2.62
N GLU A 63 5.03 10.54 1.81
CA GLU A 63 4.48 11.58 0.92
C GLU A 63 4.48 11.12 -0.54
N TYR A 64 3.67 11.78 -1.38
CA TYR A 64 3.54 11.42 -2.80
C TYR A 64 4.87 11.49 -3.55
N GLU A 65 5.73 12.44 -3.16
CA GLU A 65 7.02 12.75 -3.76
C GLU A 65 8.20 11.90 -3.25
N ASP A 66 8.04 11.14 -2.16
CA ASP A 66 9.16 10.44 -1.52
C ASP A 66 9.80 9.36 -2.41
N TYR A 67 9.03 8.83 -3.37
CA TYR A 67 9.45 7.76 -4.27
C TYR A 67 9.11 8.11 -5.73
N GLU A 68 10.10 8.08 -6.62
CA GLU A 68 9.83 8.25 -8.06
C GLU A 68 9.24 6.98 -8.68
N ASN A 69 9.65 5.80 -8.19
CA ASN A 69 9.25 4.49 -8.71
C ASN A 69 8.29 3.78 -7.76
N THR A 70 7.08 3.53 -8.24
CA THR A 70 6.02 2.86 -7.47
C THR A 70 6.33 1.40 -7.14
N LYS A 71 7.15 0.69 -7.92
CA LYS A 71 7.55 -0.69 -7.61
C LYS A 71 8.52 -0.76 -6.44
N ASP A 72 9.46 0.17 -6.36
CA ASP A 72 10.41 0.26 -5.25
C ASP A 72 9.67 0.65 -3.97
N GLU A 73 8.70 1.56 -4.09
CA GLU A 73 7.80 1.95 -3.00
C GLU A 73 6.97 0.77 -2.47
N LEU A 74 6.31 0.00 -3.34
CA LEU A 74 5.58 -1.22 -2.96
C LEU A 74 6.48 -2.26 -2.29
N SER A 75 7.72 -2.41 -2.78
CA SER A 75 8.70 -3.32 -2.17
C SER A 75 9.04 -2.86 -0.75
N ARG A 76 9.20 -1.56 -0.54
CA ARG A 76 9.46 -0.98 0.79
C ARG A 76 8.29 -1.17 1.76
N ILE A 77 7.05 -1.09 1.29
CA ILE A 77 5.87 -1.40 2.12
C ILE A 77 5.95 -2.86 2.61
N THR A 78 6.32 -3.80 1.73
CA THR A 78 6.47 -5.22 2.10
C THR A 78 7.53 -5.42 3.18
N GLU A 79 8.69 -4.76 3.05
CA GLU A 79 9.74 -4.78 4.08
C GLU A 79 9.23 -4.26 5.42
N HIS A 80 8.51 -3.13 5.41
CA HIS A 80 7.96 -2.55 6.63
C HIS A 80 6.96 -3.48 7.33
N ILE A 81 6.12 -4.18 6.56
CA ILE A 81 5.20 -5.18 7.12
C ILE A 81 5.98 -6.32 7.76
N ASN A 82 7.03 -6.80 7.09
CA ASN A 82 7.85 -7.89 7.62
C ASN A 82 8.53 -7.49 8.95
N ASP A 83 9.10 -6.28 9.02
CA ASP A 83 9.73 -5.76 10.23
C ASP A 83 8.75 -5.66 11.41
N LEU A 84 7.48 -5.31 11.16
CA LEU A 84 6.43 -5.29 12.18
C LEU A 84 5.92 -6.68 12.57
N SER A 85 6.07 -7.67 11.69
CA SER A 85 5.57 -9.03 11.90
C SER A 85 6.56 -9.95 12.64
N LEU A 86 7.83 -9.56 12.75
CA LEU A 86 8.85 -10.32 13.45
C LEU A 86 8.78 -10.09 14.98
N PRO A 87 8.89 -11.14 15.80
CA PRO A 87 9.06 -10.96 17.24
C PRO A 87 10.41 -10.26 17.51
N LYS A 88 10.37 -9.19 18.32
CA LYS A 88 11.57 -8.55 18.86
C LYS A 88 12.24 -9.41 19.92
#